data_AF-C7BQM8-F1
#
_entry.id   AF-C7BQM8-F1
#
_cell.length_a   1.000
_cell.length_b   1.000
_cell.length_c   1.000
_cell.angle_alpha   90.00
_cell.angle_beta   90.00
_cell.angle_gamma   90.00
#
_symmetry.space_group_name_H-M   'P 1'
#
loop_
_entity.id
_entity.type
_entity.pdbx_description
1 polymer ?
#
loop_
_entity_poly.entity_id
_entity_poly.type
_entity_poly.pdbx_seq_one_letter_code
_entity_poly.pdbx_strand_id
1 'polypeptide(L)'
;MEIFCDVDDFCRFFIPLWTQFCLDNGYRLRRRQGRMYPSEIMAILILFHLSHYRDFKHFYLEHLWKYHHKDFPALLCYTCFIRVAPSVLAPLCSYLTQLN
;
A
#
# COMPACT_ATOMS: atom_id res chain seq x y z
N MET A 1 -1.00 2.88 14.60
CA MET A 1 -2.26 3.57 14.26
C MET A 1 -1.98 4.87 13.53
N GLU A 2 -1.08 5.73 14.03
CA GLU A 2 -0.73 7.02 13.42
C GLU A 2 -0.28 6.94 11.94
N ILE A 3 0.69 6.06 11.61
CA ILE A 3 1.17 5.89 10.22
C ILE A 3 0.04 5.46 9.26
N PHE A 4 -0.89 4.61 9.71
CA PHE A 4 -1.98 4.16 8.85
C PHE A 4 -2.98 5.28 8.57
N CYS A 5 -3.34 6.06 9.60
CA CYS A 5 -4.22 7.21 9.43
C CYS A 5 -3.62 8.24 8.46
N ASP A 6 -2.34 8.56 8.62
CA ASP A 6 -1.64 9.52 7.76
C ASP A 6 -1.59 9.05 6.29
N VAL A 7 -1.24 7.78 6.07
CA VAL A 7 -1.23 7.16 4.73
C VAL A 7 -2.64 7.11 4.12
N ASP A 8 -3.67 6.82 4.91
CA ASP A 8 -5.06 6.77 4.42
C ASP A 8 -5.55 8.16 4.00
N ASP A 9 -5.28 9.18 4.82
CA ASP A 9 -5.62 10.56 4.49
C ASP A 9 -4.86 11.05 3.25
N PHE A 10 -3.56 10.77 3.15
CA PHE A 10 -2.79 11.04 1.92
C PHE A 10 -3.45 10.37 0.69
N CYS A 11 -3.81 9.10 0.80
CA CYS A 11 -4.40 8.33 -0.31
C CYS A 11 -5.75 8.88 -0.74
N ARG A 12 -6.58 9.39 0.19
CA ARG A 12 -7.87 10.03 -0.13
C ARG A 12 -7.72 11.24 -1.05
N PHE A 13 -6.64 12.01 -0.90
CA PHE A 13 -6.36 13.16 -1.77
C PHE A 13 -5.56 12.79 -3.01
N PHE A 14 -4.48 12.01 -2.85
CA PHE A 14 -3.54 11.73 -3.92
C PHE A 14 -4.14 10.83 -5.01
N ILE A 15 -4.87 9.78 -4.64
CA ILE A 15 -5.31 8.78 -5.62
C ILE A 15 -6.29 9.36 -6.64
N PRO A 16 -7.31 10.15 -6.28
CA PRO A 16 -8.18 10.80 -7.27
C PRO A 16 -7.40 11.72 -8.23
N LEU A 17 -6.47 12.53 -7.70
CA LEU A 17 -5.65 13.45 -8.51
C LEU A 17 -4.72 12.69 -9.47
N TRP A 18 -4.00 11.70 -8.97
CA TRP A 18 -3.14 10.84 -9.78
C TRP A 18 -3.93 10.09 -10.85
N THR A 19 -5.10 9.60 -10.48
CA THR A 19 -6.04 8.92 -11.37
C THR A 19 -6.48 9.84 -12.51
N GLN A 20 -6.79 11.11 -12.22
CA GLN A 20 -7.14 12.11 -13.22
C GLN A 20 -5.94 12.44 -14.12
N PHE A 21 -4.78 12.75 -13.53
CA PHE A 21 -3.54 13.02 -14.26
C PHE A 21 -3.20 11.90 -15.24
N CYS A 22 -3.32 10.64 -14.82
CA CYS A 22 -3.07 9.51 -15.70
C CYS A 22 -4.04 9.44 -16.90
N LEU A 23 -5.32 9.80 -16.71
CA LEU A 23 -6.30 9.83 -17.80
C LEU A 23 -5.96 10.92 -18.81
N ASP A 24 -5.67 12.12 -18.32
CA ASP A 24 -5.41 13.30 -19.13
C ASP A 24 -4.16 13.12 -20.00
N ASN A 25 -3.15 12.41 -19.48
CA ASN A 25 -1.91 12.10 -20.20
C ASN A 25 -1.95 10.79 -20.99
N GLY A 26 -3.11 10.13 -21.09
CA GLY A 26 -3.27 8.89 -21.86
C GLY A 26 -2.63 7.64 -21.25
N TYR A 27 -2.19 7.69 -20.00
CA TYR A 27 -1.71 6.53 -19.25
C TYR A 27 -2.88 5.61 -18.87
N ARG A 28 -3.20 4.65 -19.75
CA ARG A 28 -4.28 3.69 -19.54
C ARG A 28 -3.79 2.48 -18.75
N LEU A 29 -4.03 2.49 -17.44
CA LEU A 29 -3.86 1.32 -16.58
C LEU A 29 -5.21 0.68 -16.28
N ARG A 30 -5.23 -0.65 -16.09
CA ARG A 30 -6.43 -1.38 -15.67
C ARG A 30 -6.84 -0.93 -14.26
N ARG A 31 -8.02 -0.33 -14.13
CA ARG A 31 -8.56 0.17 -12.85
C ARG A 31 -9.68 -0.73 -12.36
N ARG A 32 -9.36 -1.65 -11.46
CA ARG A 32 -10.35 -2.43 -10.72
C ARG A 32 -9.98 -2.33 -9.25
N GLN A 33 -10.94 -1.90 -8.42
CA GLN A 33 -10.75 -1.92 -6.98
C GLN A 33 -10.46 -3.36 -6.56
N GLY A 34 -9.27 -3.58 -6.00
CA GLY A 34 -8.90 -4.84 -5.37
C GLY A 34 -9.61 -4.98 -4.02
N ARG A 35 -9.43 -6.15 -3.38
CA ARG A 35 -9.97 -6.37 -2.03
C ARG A 35 -9.32 -5.46 -0.98
N MET A 36 -8.03 -5.17 -1.14
CA MET A 36 -7.31 -4.22 -0.29
C MET A 36 -7.27 -2.85 -0.93
N TYR A 37 -7.39 -1.83 -0.09
CA TYR A 37 -7.19 -0.44 -0.46
C TYR A 37 -5.70 -0.14 -0.66
N PRO A 38 -5.36 0.83 -1.53
CA PRO A 38 -3.98 1.26 -1.73
C PRO A 38 -3.29 1.69 -0.43
N SER A 39 -3.99 2.37 0.48
CA SER A 39 -3.48 2.80 1.77
C SER A 39 -3.06 1.62 2.66
N GLU A 40 -3.84 0.54 2.68
CA GLU A 40 -3.49 -0.70 3.40
C GLU A 40 -2.22 -1.34 2.84
N ILE A 41 -2.09 -1.41 1.51
CA ILE A 41 -0.90 -1.97 0.85
C ILE A 41 0.33 -1.12 1.17
N MET A 42 0.21 0.22 1.08
CA MET A 42 1.27 1.16 1.43
C MET A 42 1.69 1.01 2.89
N ALA A 43 0.73 0.95 3.81
CA ALA A 43 1.01 0.79 5.23
C ALA A 43 1.79 -0.50 5.53
N ILE A 44 1.43 -1.62 4.88
CA ILE A 44 2.17 -2.89 5.03
C ILE A 44 3.62 -2.76 4.55
N LEU A 45 3.85 -2.09 3.41
CA LEU A 45 5.20 -1.88 2.88
C LEU A 45 6.02 -0.97 3.82
N ILE A 46 5.44 0.10 4.33
CA ILE A 46 6.09 1.00 5.29
C ILE A 46 6.41 0.26 6.59
N LEU A 47 5.45 -0.49 7.14
CA LEU A 47 5.64 -1.29 8.35
C LEU A 47 6.76 -2.32 8.16
N PHE A 48 6.85 -2.96 6.99
CA PHE A 48 7.97 -3.83 6.70
C PHE A 48 9.32 -3.11 6.83
N HIS A 49 9.45 -1.94 6.19
CA HIS A 49 10.69 -1.17 6.25
C HIS A 49 11.05 -0.72 7.68
N LEU A 50 10.05 -0.37 8.49
CA LEU A 50 10.24 0.03 9.89
C LEU A 50 10.48 -1.15 10.84
N SER A 51 10.04 -2.36 10.46
CA SER A 51 10.16 -3.56 11.31
C SER A 51 11.57 -4.14 11.36
N HIS A 52 12.50 -3.67 10.52
CA HIS A 52 13.87 -4.19 10.37
C HIS A 52 13.97 -5.67 9.98
N TYR A 53 12.88 -6.29 9.49
CA TYR A 53 12.95 -7.63 8.91
C TYR A 53 13.76 -7.60 7.61
N ARG A 54 14.63 -8.61 7.41
CA ARG A 54 15.42 -8.74 6.17
C ARG A 54 14.61 -9.32 5.02
N ASP A 55 13.68 -10.22 5.33
CA ASP A 55 12.88 -10.96 4.35
C ASP A 55 11.41 -10.56 4.45
N PHE A 56 10.86 -10.07 3.33
CA PHE A 56 9.47 -9.61 3.28
C PHE A 56 8.48 -10.76 3.50
N LYS A 57 8.78 -11.95 3.00
CA LYS A 57 7.90 -13.11 3.17
C LYS A 57 7.79 -13.52 4.64
N HIS A 58 8.90 -13.52 5.36
CA HIS A 58 8.95 -13.81 6.79
C HIS A 58 8.19 -12.75 7.59
N PHE A 59 8.39 -11.46 7.31
CA PHE A 59 7.58 -10.39 7.90
C PHE A 59 6.08 -10.61 7.64
N TYR A 60 5.70 -10.87 6.39
CA TYR A 60 4.29 -10.98 6.01
C TYR A 60 3.60 -12.18 6.66
N LEU A 61 4.22 -13.36 6.64
CA LEU A 61 3.60 -14.60 7.13
C LEU A 61 3.74 -14.78 8.64
N GLU A 62 4.86 -14.37 9.24
CA GLU A 62 5.15 -14.66 10.64
C GLU A 62 4.84 -13.48 11.56
N HIS A 63 4.81 -12.26 11.04
CA HIS A 63 4.49 -11.08 11.84
C HIS A 63 3.11 -10.51 11.49
N LEU A 64 2.93 -10.07 10.24
CA LEU A 64 1.70 -9.42 9.82
C LEU A 64 0.48 -10.35 9.93
N TRP A 65 0.60 -11.56 9.40
CA TRP A 65 -0.50 -12.54 9.44
C TRP A 65 -0.83 -13.02 10.86
N LYS A 66 0.15 -13.12 11.75
CA LYS A 66 -0.07 -13.63 13.11
C LYS A 66 -0.62 -12.56 14.06
N TYR A 67 -0.08 -11.35 13.99
CA TYR A 67 -0.36 -10.32 14.99
C TYR A 67 -1.31 -9.22 14.49
N HIS A 68 -1.31 -8.94 13.17
CA HIS A 68 -2.03 -7.81 12.58
C HIS A 68 -3.14 -8.20 11.60
N HIS A 69 -3.46 -9.50 11.47
CA HIS A 69 -4.53 -9.93 10.58
C HIS A 69 -5.89 -9.30 10.90
N LYS A 70 -6.15 -8.99 12.17
CA LYS A 70 -7.39 -8.30 12.58
C LYS A 70 -7.44 -6.85 12.11
N ASP A 71 -6.29 -6.20 11.99
CA ASP A 71 -6.17 -4.82 11.54
C ASP A 71 -6.36 -4.70 10.02
N PHE A 72 -6.12 -5.80 9.29
CA PHE A 72 -6.28 -5.89 7.84
C PHE A 72 -7.32 -6.97 7.48
N PRO A 73 -8.63 -6.72 7.66
CA PRO A 73 -9.67 -7.74 7.42
C PRO A 73 -9.73 -8.21 5.95
N ALA A 74 -9.23 -7.40 5.02
CA ALA A 74 -9.13 -7.75 3.61
C ALA A 74 -7.75 -8.30 3.19
N LEU A 75 -6.88 -8.65 4.15
CA LEU A 75 -5.50 -9.06 3.90
C LEU A 75 -5.42 -10.17 2.83
N LEU A 76 -4.62 -9.90 1.81
CA LEU A 76 -4.43 -10.81 0.70
C LEU A 76 -3.49 -11.97 1.09
N CYS A 77 -3.58 -13.08 0.37
CA CYS A 77 -2.58 -14.13 0.44
C CYS A 77 -1.20 -13.55 0.02
N TYR A 78 -0.08 -14.06 0.57
CA TYR A 78 1.26 -13.52 0.25
C TYR A 78 1.50 -13.36 -1.26
N THR A 79 1.24 -14.41 -2.05
CA THR A 79 1.44 -14.36 -3.51
C THR A 79 0.48 -13.38 -4.20
N CYS A 80 -0.73 -13.22 -3.69
CA CYS A 80 -1.70 -12.23 -4.14
C CYS A 80 -1.22 -10.81 -3.84
N PHE A 81 -0.67 -10.59 -2.64
CA PHE A 81 -0.12 -9.30 -2.21
C PHE A 81 1.05 -8.86 -3.09
N ILE A 82 2.03 -9.74 -3.32
CA ILE A 82 3.18 -9.43 -4.19
C ILE A 82 2.76 -9.01 -5.60
N ARG A 83 1.68 -9.59 -6.13
CA ARG A 83 1.15 -9.21 -7.45
C ARG A 83 0.53 -7.82 -7.48
N VAL A 84 -0.01 -7.32 -6.36
CA VAL A 84 -0.65 -6.00 -6.30
C VAL A 84 0.24 -4.91 -5.74
N ALA A 85 1.25 -5.24 -4.94
CA ALA A 85 2.16 -4.27 -4.31
C ALA A 85 2.78 -3.26 -5.29
N PRO A 86 3.19 -3.62 -6.52
CA PRO A 86 3.72 -2.65 -7.49
C PRO A 86 2.74 -1.54 -7.88
N SER A 87 1.43 -1.76 -7.72
CA SER A 87 0.41 -0.77 -8.10
C SER A 87 0.43 0.49 -7.23
N VAL A 88 1.03 0.42 -6.04
CA VAL A 88 1.13 1.56 -5.11
C VAL A 88 2.52 2.22 -5.11
N LEU A 89 3.42 1.84 -6.03
CA LEU A 89 4.77 2.42 -6.05
C LEU A 89 4.76 3.93 -6.30
N ALA A 90 3.97 4.41 -7.27
CA ALA A 90 3.85 5.84 -7.54
C ALA A 90 3.33 6.64 -6.33
N PRO A 91 2.19 6.31 -5.71
CA PRO A 91 1.73 7.00 -4.50
C PRO A 91 2.69 6.84 -3.32
N LEU A 92 3.32 5.68 -3.14
CA LEU A 92 4.28 5.46 -2.07
C LEU A 92 5.52 6.34 -2.21
N CYS A 93 6.11 6.42 -3.40
CA CYS A 93 7.24 7.30 -3.65
C CYS A 93 6.86 8.77 -3.39
N SER A 94 5.70 9.21 -3.89
CA SER A 94 5.22 10.57 -3.67
C SER A 94 5.02 10.89 -2.19
N TYR A 95 4.46 9.96 -1.42
CA TYR A 95 4.27 10.08 0.02
C TYR A 95 5.62 10.22 0.75
N LEU A 96 6.59 9.34 0.45
CA LEU A 96 7.91 9.37 1.08
C LEU A 96 8.71 10.64 0.73
N THR A 97 8.47 11.25 -0.44
CA THR A 97 9.12 12.52 -0.80
C THR A 97 8.48 13.75 -0.17
N GLN A 98 7.22 13.69 0.28
CA GLN A 98 6.59 14.79 1.02
C GLN A 98 7.05 14.88 2.49
N LEU A 99 7.64 13.80 3.01
CA LEU A 99 8.09 13.69 4.40
C LEU A 99 9.56 14.17 4.61
N ASN A 100 10.19 14.76 3.59
CA ASN A 100 11.50 15.41 3.64
C ASN A 100 11.38 16.90 3.34
#